data_AF-A0A4Q4VCP6-F1
#
_entry.id   AF-A0A4Q4VCP6-F1
#
_cell.length_a   1.000
_cell.length_b   1.000
_cell.length_c   1.000
_cell.angle_alpha   90.00
_cell.angle_beta   90.00
_cell.angle_gamma   90.00
#
_symmetry.space_group_name_H-M   'P 1'
#
loop_
_entity.id
_entity.type
_entity.pdbx_description
1 polymer ?
#
loop_
_entity_poly.entity_id
_entity_poly.type
_entity_poly.pdbx_seq_one_letter_code
_entity_poly.pdbx_strand_id
1 'polypeptide(L)'
;MSLDIHLKLAAWSVEYFSDCMQDIDDNLQRLTNKYMQVQAVQVHELDLQLLYIMMDLTEELQSCLSSNYKVLKSLAEFYEIQFLPEMEKLDCIGWKEQCRAEIVRFLREPKGFILEVEGIANPAEALAATVNRRESFTNYRMYEETVTMSLLQKIAFIYLPVSIISVSTTAFVFLSPRPY
;
A
#
# COMPACT_ATOMS: atom_id res chain seq x y z
N MET A 1 32.84 5.81 24.28
CA MET A 1 32.20 6.15 23.00
C MET A 1 31.52 7.50 23.20
N SER A 2 31.85 8.53 22.41
CA SER A 2 31.46 9.93 22.67
C SER A 2 29.97 10.19 22.38
N LEU A 3 29.31 11.05 23.17
CA LEU A 3 27.95 11.55 22.93
C LEU A 3 27.79 12.13 21.52
N ASP A 4 28.84 12.78 21.01
CA ASP A 4 28.93 13.31 19.63
C ASP A 4 28.73 12.22 18.56
N ILE A 5 29.27 11.01 18.79
CA ILE A 5 29.11 9.88 17.86
C ILE A 5 27.65 9.38 17.88
N HIS A 6 26.99 9.38 19.03
CA HIS A 6 25.58 8.95 19.14
C HIS A 6 24.65 9.96 18.47
N LEU A 7 24.91 11.26 18.63
CA LEU A 7 24.15 12.32 17.97
C LEU A 7 24.32 12.29 16.45
N LYS A 8 25.55 12.06 15.96
CA LYS A 8 25.80 11.91 14.52
C LYS A 8 25.13 10.67 13.91
N LEU A 9 25.15 9.54 14.62
CA LEU A 9 24.45 8.33 14.19
C LEU A 9 22.93 8.54 14.17
N ALA A 10 22.38 9.28 15.14
CA ALA A 10 20.97 9.66 15.15
C ALA A 10 20.61 10.54 13.94
N ALA A 11 21.41 11.56 13.62
CA ALA A 11 21.22 12.40 12.42
C ALA A 11 21.27 11.61 11.12
N TRP A 12 22.26 10.73 10.98
CA TRP A 12 22.35 9.90 9.79
C TRP A 12 21.14 8.97 9.63
N SER A 13 20.62 8.42 10.74
CA SER A 13 19.40 7.59 10.68
C SER A 13 18.15 8.39 10.29
N VAL A 14 18.04 9.65 10.72
CA VAL A 14 16.94 10.56 10.38
C VAL A 14 16.90 10.83 8.87
N GLU A 15 18.05 11.14 8.26
CA GLU A 15 18.14 11.34 6.80
C GLU A 15 17.71 10.10 6.02
N TYR A 16 18.16 8.92 6.43
CA TYR A 16 17.78 7.66 5.80
C TYR A 16 16.27 7.37 5.90
N PHE A 17 15.63 7.68 7.03
CA PHE A 17 14.18 7.52 7.17
C PHE A 17 13.41 8.49 6.27
N SER A 18 13.90 9.72 6.10
CA SER A 18 13.31 10.72 5.19
C SER A 18 13.24 10.21 3.75
N ASP A 19 14.34 9.68 3.22
CA ASP A 19 14.39 9.16 1.85
C ASP A 19 13.42 7.98 1.65
N CYS A 20 13.33 7.09 2.65
CA CYS A 20 12.42 5.94 2.62
C CYS A 20 10.95 6.36 2.62
N MET A 21 10.55 7.32 3.46
CA MET A 21 9.17 7.83 3.49
C MET A 21 8.79 8.48 2.16
N GLN A 22 9.70 9.26 1.57
CA GLN A 22 9.45 9.95 0.32
C GLN A 22 9.20 8.97 -0.83
N ASP A 23 9.98 7.89 -0.93
CA ASP A 23 9.77 6.86 -1.96
C ASP A 23 8.42 6.14 -1.77
N ILE A 24 8.02 5.85 -0.53
CA ILE A 24 6.71 5.25 -0.23
C ILE A 24 5.57 6.20 -0.65
N ASP A 25 5.64 7.48 -0.28
CA ASP A 25 4.60 8.47 -0.59
C ASP A 25 4.46 8.72 -2.10
N ASP A 26 5.58 8.90 -2.81
CA ASP A 26 5.60 9.10 -4.27
C ASP A 26 4.95 7.93 -5.00
N ASN A 27 5.26 6.70 -4.58
CA ASN A 27 4.67 5.52 -5.19
C ASN A 27 3.19 5.33 -4.86
N LEU A 28 2.77 5.62 -3.62
CA LEU A 28 1.36 5.59 -3.22
C LEU A 28 0.56 6.63 -3.97
N GLN A 29 1.08 7.84 -4.15
CA GLN A 29 0.44 8.88 -4.93
C GLN A 29 0.30 8.47 -6.40
N ARG A 30 1.33 7.83 -6.98
CA ARG A 30 1.28 7.29 -8.34
C ARG A 30 0.19 6.21 -8.48
N LEU A 31 0.11 5.25 -7.56
CA LEU A 31 -0.91 4.21 -7.57
C LEU A 31 -2.31 4.80 -7.37
N THR A 32 -2.46 5.74 -6.43
CA THR A 32 -3.72 6.45 -6.17
C THR A 32 -4.20 7.18 -7.42
N ASN A 33 -3.33 7.93 -8.10
CA ASN A 33 -3.67 8.62 -9.35
C ASN A 33 -4.09 7.64 -10.45
N LYS A 34 -3.36 6.52 -10.61
CA LYS A 34 -3.67 5.47 -11.58
C LYS A 34 -5.07 4.87 -11.35
N TYR A 35 -5.45 4.65 -10.10
CA TYR A 35 -6.73 4.03 -9.74
C TYR A 35 -7.90 5.00 -9.52
N MET A 36 -7.63 6.29 -9.30
CA MET A 36 -8.63 7.36 -9.21
C MET A 36 -9.04 7.90 -10.59
N GLN A 37 -8.09 8.05 -11.52
CA GLN A 37 -8.35 8.70 -12.82
C GLN A 37 -8.96 7.78 -13.88
N VAL A 38 -8.93 6.45 -13.68
CA VAL A 38 -9.42 5.49 -14.67
C VAL A 38 -10.78 4.96 -14.23
N GLN A 39 -11.85 5.30 -14.96
CA GLN A 39 -13.09 4.53 -14.92
C GLN A 39 -12.77 3.08 -15.31
N ALA A 40 -12.67 2.21 -14.30
CA ALA A 40 -12.87 0.77 -14.37
C ALA A 40 -12.17 0.01 -15.52
N VAL A 41 -10.84 0.05 -15.58
CA VAL A 41 -10.09 -1.03 -16.25
C VAL A 41 -9.27 -1.75 -15.18
N GLN A 42 -9.36 -3.08 -15.24
CA GLN A 42 -8.92 -4.08 -14.25
C GLN A 42 -7.74 -3.66 -13.35
N VAL A 43 -7.84 -4.01 -12.07
CA VAL A 43 -6.71 -3.93 -11.13
C VAL A 43 -5.65 -4.94 -11.59
N HIS A 44 -4.41 -4.49 -11.73
CA HIS A 44 -3.31 -5.37 -12.12
C HIS A 44 -2.69 -6.03 -10.89
N GLU A 45 -2.48 -7.36 -10.93
CA GLU A 45 -1.95 -8.13 -9.81
C GLU A 45 -0.59 -7.59 -9.29
N LEU A 46 0.32 -7.21 -10.20
CA LEU A 46 1.58 -6.55 -9.83
C LEU A 46 1.41 -5.24 -9.05
N ASP A 47 0.40 -4.43 -9.35
CA ASP A 47 0.16 -3.18 -8.61
C ASP A 47 -0.42 -3.46 -7.22
N LEU A 48 -1.20 -4.54 -7.08
CA LEU A 48 -1.69 -5.03 -5.79
C LEU A 48 -0.54 -5.54 -4.92
N GLN A 49 0.35 -6.36 -5.49
CA GLN A 49 1.55 -6.80 -4.80
C GLN A 49 2.40 -5.62 -4.36
N LEU A 50 2.59 -4.63 -5.24
CA LEU A 50 3.32 -3.40 -4.92
C LEU A 50 2.65 -2.61 -3.79
N LEU A 51 1.33 -2.50 -3.79
CA LEU A 51 0.56 -1.84 -2.73
C LEU A 51 0.75 -2.54 -1.37
N TYR A 52 0.65 -3.88 -1.33
CA TYR A 52 0.86 -4.64 -0.09
C TYR A 52 2.30 -4.51 0.41
N ILE A 53 3.28 -4.58 -0.48
CA ILE A 53 4.70 -4.34 -0.12
C ILE A 53 4.86 -2.95 0.51
N MET A 54 4.20 -1.91 -0.04
CA MET A 54 4.27 -0.56 0.55
C MET A 54 3.60 -0.48 1.92
N MET A 55 2.49 -1.18 2.12
CA MET A 55 1.82 -1.25 3.43
C MET A 55 2.72 -1.93 4.47
N ASP A 56 3.33 -3.06 4.12
CA ASP A 56 4.27 -3.78 4.99
C ASP A 56 5.48 -2.91 5.34
N LEU A 57 6.07 -2.23 4.35
CA LEU A 57 7.18 -1.30 4.56
C LEU A 57 6.79 -0.10 5.43
N THR A 58 5.58 0.41 5.28
CA THR A 58 5.05 1.51 6.10
C THR A 58 4.91 1.08 7.57
N GLU A 59 4.42 -0.14 7.82
CA GLU A 59 4.30 -0.72 9.16
C GLU A 59 5.68 -0.97 9.81
N GLU A 60 6.62 -1.55 9.05
CA GLU A 60 8.00 -1.74 9.50
C GLU A 60 8.66 -0.40 9.86
N LEU A 61 8.51 0.60 9.00
CA LEU A 61 9.03 1.95 9.21
C LEU A 61 8.43 2.60 10.46
N GLN A 62 7.12 2.49 10.66
CA GLN A 62 6.43 2.99 11.85
C GLN A 62 6.95 2.31 13.12
N SER A 63 7.17 1.00 13.09
CA SER A 63 7.73 0.22 14.20
C SER A 63 9.15 0.66 14.55
N CYS A 64 10.02 0.81 13.53
CA CYS A 64 11.39 1.30 13.69
C CYS A 64 11.44 2.71 14.27
N LEU A 65 10.67 3.65 13.70
CA LEU A 65 10.58 5.03 14.19
C LEU A 65 10.06 5.09 15.62
N SER A 66 9.04 4.31 15.95
CA SER A 66 8.47 4.23 17.31
C SER A 66 9.48 3.70 18.34
N SER A 67 10.25 2.67 17.97
CA SER A 67 11.30 2.11 18.81
C SER A 67 12.42 3.14 19.04
N ASN A 68 12.91 3.76 17.96
CA ASN A 68 13.96 4.77 18.03
C ASN A 68 13.53 6.01 18.83
N TYR A 69 12.28 6.45 18.66
CA TYR A 69 11.71 7.55 19.43
C TYR A 69 11.71 7.24 20.93
N LYS A 70 11.35 6.01 21.35
CA LYS A 70 11.41 5.62 22.77
C LYS A 70 12.83 5.71 23.33
N VAL A 71 13.81 5.20 22.58
CA VAL A 71 15.23 5.24 22.98
C VAL A 71 15.73 6.68 23.10
N LEU A 72 15.44 7.52 22.10
CA LEU A 72 15.84 8.94 22.11
C LEU A 72 15.13 9.71 23.23
N LYS A 73 13.87 9.40 23.51
CA LYS A 73 13.12 9.96 24.64
C LYS A 73 13.79 9.61 25.97
N SER A 74 14.15 8.35 26.18
CA SER A 74 14.88 7.94 27.38
C SER A 74 16.25 8.60 27.49
N LEU A 75 16.96 8.80 26.37
CA LEU A 75 18.24 9.53 26.35
C LEU A 75 18.06 11.00 26.74
N ALA A 76 17.02 11.65 26.23
CA ALA A 76 16.71 13.03 26.57
C ALA A 76 16.28 13.20 28.02
N GLU A 77 15.45 12.29 28.54
CA GLU A 77 15.07 12.25 29.96
C GLU A 77 16.30 12.04 30.85
N PHE A 78 17.21 11.14 30.47
CA PHE A 78 18.50 10.97 31.17
C PHE A 78 19.33 12.27 31.16
N TYR A 79 19.43 12.93 30.01
CA TYR A 79 20.19 14.17 29.88
C TYR A 79 19.59 15.30 30.72
N GLU A 80 18.26 15.44 30.74
CA GLU A 80 17.56 16.50 31.47
C GLU A 80 17.55 16.26 32.99
N ILE A 81 17.30 15.03 33.43
CA ILE A 81 17.09 14.70 34.84
C ILE A 81 18.40 14.42 35.56
N GLN A 82 19.35 13.74 34.92
CA GLN A 82 20.57 13.27 35.58
C GLN A 82 21.79 14.12 35.18
N PHE A 83 21.95 14.43 33.89
CA PHE A 83 23.17 15.07 33.41
C PHE A 83 23.16 16.61 33.57
N LEU A 84 22.05 17.28 33.25
CA LEU A 84 21.95 18.74 33.30
C LEU A 84 22.16 19.33 34.70
N PRO A 85 21.55 18.79 35.77
CA PRO A 85 21.71 19.34 37.12
C PRO A 85 23.11 19.12 37.70
N GLU A 86 23.79 18.06 37.26
CA GLU A 86 25.19 17.80 37.60
C GLU A 86 26.13 18.77 36.86
N MET A 87 25.84 19.05 35.58
CA MET A 87 26.59 19.99 34.75
C MET A 87 26.34 21.46 35.11
N GLU A 88 25.18 21.80 35.69
CA GLU A 88 24.92 23.15 36.24
C GLU A 88 25.85 23.54 37.37
N LYS A 89 26.47 22.57 38.04
CA LYS A 89 27.50 22.82 39.05
C LYS A 89 28.88 23.11 38.43
N LEU A 90 28.99 22.99 37.11
CA LEU A 90 30.21 23.19 36.33
C LEU A 90 29.99 24.41 35.43
N ASP A 91 30.16 25.61 35.99
CA ASP A 91 29.97 26.93 35.33
C ASP A 91 30.80 27.13 34.04
N CYS A 92 31.73 26.22 33.73
CA CYS A 92 32.78 26.41 32.73
C CYS A 92 32.53 25.69 31.39
N ILE A 93 31.38 25.03 31.20
CA ILE A 93 31.18 24.15 30.04
C ILE A 93 30.28 24.79 28.99
N GLY A 94 30.89 25.49 28.04
CA GLY A 94 30.18 26.20 26.95
C GLY A 94 29.42 25.31 25.96
N TRP A 95 29.70 24.01 25.90
CA TRP A 95 28.99 23.07 25.00
C TRP A 95 27.70 22.49 25.60
N LYS A 96 27.37 22.77 26.87
CA LYS A 96 26.18 22.25 27.56
C LYS A 96 24.88 22.63 26.85
N GLU A 97 24.72 23.91 26.52
CA GLU A 97 23.50 24.41 25.86
C GLU A 97 23.40 23.93 24.42
N GLN A 98 24.55 23.77 23.74
CA GLN A 98 24.59 23.25 22.38
C GLN A 98 24.18 21.77 22.34
N CYS A 99 24.70 20.93 23.26
CA CYS A 99 24.25 19.54 23.40
C CYS A 99 22.77 19.43 23.78
N ARG A 100 22.27 20.33 24.64
CA ARG A 100 20.84 20.38 25.00
C ARG A 100 19.97 20.68 23.78
N ALA A 101 20.34 21.68 22.98
CA ALA A 101 19.62 22.06 21.76
C ALA A 101 19.60 20.91 20.74
N GLU A 102 20.73 20.22 20.57
CA GLU A 102 20.84 19.05 19.68
C GLU A 102 19.91 17.92 20.12
N ILE A 103 19.90 17.55 21.40
CA ILE A 103 19.02 16.49 21.93
C ILE A 103 17.53 16.83 21.73
N VAL A 104 17.14 18.09 21.98
CA VAL A 104 15.76 18.54 21.77
C VAL A 104 15.38 18.51 20.29
N ARG A 105 16.30 18.89 19.40
CA ARG A 105 16.09 18.78 17.95
C ARG A 105 15.88 17.31 17.54
N PHE A 106 16.75 16.42 17.99
CA PHE A 106 16.67 14.98 17.72
C PHE A 106 15.42 14.29 18.27
N LEU A 107 14.77 14.83 19.29
CA LEU A 107 13.47 14.32 19.74
C LEU A 107 12.32 14.77 18.84
N ARG A 108 12.42 15.97 18.29
CA ARG A 108 11.36 16.58 17.48
C ARG A 108 11.27 15.92 16.11
N GLU A 109 12.40 15.59 15.50
CA GLU A 109 12.48 15.01 14.15
C GLU A 109 11.78 13.64 14.03
N PRO A 110 12.08 12.61 14.85
CA PRO A 110 11.40 11.31 14.79
C PRO A 110 9.91 11.41 15.11
N LYS A 111 9.52 12.37 15.98
CA LYS A 111 8.12 12.62 16.28
C LYS A 111 7.38 13.19 15.07
N GLY A 112 8.02 14.08 14.30
CA GLY A 112 7.50 14.56 13.03
C GLY A 112 7.31 13.42 12.04
N PHE A 113 8.32 12.57 11.88
CA PHE A 113 8.24 11.41 10.99
C PHE A 113 7.17 10.40 11.36
N ILE A 114 6.94 10.12 12.64
CA ILE A 114 5.83 9.24 13.05
C ILE A 114 4.48 9.80 12.54
N LEU A 115 4.27 11.10 12.67
CA LEU A 115 3.03 11.75 12.21
C LEU A 115 2.91 11.73 10.67
N GLU A 116 4.03 11.87 9.96
CA GLU A 116 4.06 11.80 8.50
C GLU A 116 3.78 10.36 8.01
N VAL A 117 4.38 9.34 8.63
CA VAL A 117 4.09 7.93 8.34
C VAL A 117 2.63 7.58 8.61
N GLU A 118 2.06 8.05 9.72
CA GLU A 118 0.62 7.92 9.98
C GLU A 118 -0.22 8.63 8.89
N GLY A 119 0.27 9.75 8.37
CA GLY A 119 -0.32 10.46 7.24
C GLY A 119 -0.30 9.67 5.93
N ILE A 120 0.69 8.80 5.73
CA ILE A 120 0.86 7.92 4.55
C ILE A 120 0.04 6.62 4.69
N ALA A 121 -0.01 6.05 5.90
CA ALA A 121 -0.71 4.80 6.18
C ALA A 121 -2.22 4.88 5.90
N ASN A 122 -2.86 5.99 6.30
CA ASN A 122 -4.30 6.20 6.10
C ASN A 122 -4.73 6.17 4.60
N PRO A 123 -4.06 6.89 3.69
CA PRO A 123 -4.25 6.76 2.25
C PRO A 123 -4.01 5.34 1.70
N ALA A 124 -2.97 4.65 2.17
CA ALA A 124 -2.64 3.30 1.72
C ALA A 124 -3.77 2.31 2.06
N GLU A 125 -4.29 2.36 3.29
CA GLU A 125 -5.44 1.56 3.73
C GLU A 125 -6.70 1.87 2.92
N ALA A 126 -6.98 3.16 2.69
CA ALA A 126 -8.13 3.60 1.90
C ALA A 126 -8.05 3.12 0.43
N LEU A 127 -6.84 3.13 -0.15
CA LEU A 127 -6.59 2.62 -1.49
C LEU A 127 -6.79 1.10 -1.53
N ALA A 128 -6.23 0.35 -0.57
CA ALA A 128 -6.41 -1.10 -0.47
C ALA A 128 -7.88 -1.51 -0.34
N ALA A 129 -8.66 -0.81 0.49
CA ALA A 129 -10.10 -1.04 0.62
C ALA A 129 -10.85 -0.79 -0.70
N THR A 130 -10.46 0.27 -1.43
CA THR A 130 -11.06 0.61 -2.73
C THR A 130 -10.73 -0.44 -3.78
N VAL A 131 -9.49 -0.93 -3.80
CA VAL A 131 -9.03 -1.97 -4.73
C VAL A 131 -9.74 -3.29 -4.47
N ASN A 132 -9.78 -3.77 -3.21
CA ASN A 132 -10.50 -5.00 -2.83
C ASN A 132 -11.98 -4.95 -3.22
N ARG A 133 -12.63 -3.80 -3.02
CA ARG A 133 -14.02 -3.61 -3.43
C ARG A 133 -14.15 -3.78 -4.95
N ARG A 134 -13.24 -3.22 -5.74
CA ARG A 134 -13.28 -3.33 -7.21
C ARG A 134 -13.02 -4.76 -7.70
N GLU A 135 -12.07 -5.48 -7.11
CA GLU A 135 -11.81 -6.88 -7.46
C GLU A 135 -13.03 -7.78 -7.23
N SER A 136 -13.73 -7.59 -6.10
CA SER A 136 -14.96 -8.35 -5.83
C SER A 136 -16.06 -8.07 -6.86
N PHE A 137 -16.20 -6.82 -7.31
CA PHE A 137 -17.13 -6.47 -8.39
C PHE A 137 -16.73 -7.08 -9.74
N THR A 138 -15.44 -7.10 -10.10
CA THR A 138 -14.98 -7.71 -11.36
C THR A 138 -15.16 -9.22 -11.35
N ASN A 139 -14.85 -9.90 -10.24
CA ASN A 139 -15.04 -11.35 -10.11
C ASN A 139 -16.52 -11.74 -10.19
N TYR A 140 -17.41 -10.95 -9.58
CA TYR A 140 -18.85 -11.17 -9.66
C TYR A 140 -19.37 -11.03 -11.11
N ARG A 141 -18.95 -9.97 -11.82
CA ARG A 141 -19.36 -9.75 -13.21
C ARG A 141 -18.83 -10.83 -14.15
N MET A 142 -17.57 -11.24 -13.98
CA MET A 142 -16.97 -12.33 -14.76
C MET A 142 -17.69 -13.66 -14.52
N TYR A 143 -18.13 -13.92 -13.29
CA TYR A 143 -18.95 -15.09 -12.96
C TYR A 143 -20.30 -15.05 -13.70
N GLU A 144 -20.99 -13.91 -13.71
CA GLU A 144 -22.26 -13.74 -14.43
C GLU A 144 -22.10 -13.90 -15.96
N GLU A 145 -21.06 -13.32 -16.54
CA GLU A 145 -20.71 -13.48 -17.97
C GLU A 145 -20.37 -14.95 -18.30
N THR A 146 -19.70 -15.67 -17.39
CA THR A 146 -19.38 -17.10 -17.57
C THR A 146 -20.63 -17.97 -17.49
N VAL A 147 -21.53 -17.70 -16.54
CA VAL A 147 -22.79 -18.44 -16.38
C VAL A 147 -23.70 -18.20 -17.57
N THR A 148 -23.84 -16.96 -18.03
CA THR A 148 -24.64 -16.61 -19.21
C THR A 148 -24.08 -17.21 -20.50
N MET A 149 -22.75 -17.20 -20.68
CA MET A 149 -22.09 -17.84 -21.83
C MET A 149 -22.26 -19.37 -21.80
N SER A 150 -22.17 -19.99 -20.62
CA SER A 150 -22.43 -21.44 -20.45
C SER A 150 -23.89 -21.79 -20.78
N LEU A 151 -24.84 -20.96 -20.36
CA LEU A 151 -26.25 -21.14 -20.67
C LEU A 151 -26.50 -21.01 -22.18
N LEU A 152 -25.91 -20.00 -22.82
CA LEU A 152 -25.99 -19.78 -24.27
C LEU A 152 -25.40 -20.96 -25.05
N GLN A 153 -24.24 -21.48 -24.63
CA GLN A 153 -23.63 -22.67 -25.22
C GLN A 153 -24.54 -23.89 -25.09
N LYS A 154 -25.13 -24.14 -23.92
CA LYS A 154 -26.05 -25.27 -23.71
C LYS A 154 -27.29 -25.16 -24.60
N ILE A 155 -27.87 -23.96 -24.72
CA ILE A 155 -29.00 -23.71 -25.64
C ILE A 155 -28.56 -23.97 -27.08
N ALA A 156 -27.40 -23.46 -27.51
CA ALA A 156 -26.88 -23.68 -28.85
C ALA A 156 -26.67 -25.17 -29.14
N PHE A 157 -26.09 -25.94 -28.22
CA PHE A 157 -25.88 -27.39 -28.37
C PHE A 157 -27.17 -28.19 -28.55
N ILE A 158 -28.27 -27.76 -27.91
CA ILE A 158 -29.57 -28.44 -28.01
C ILE A 158 -30.25 -28.10 -29.35
N TYR A 159 -30.27 -26.81 -29.72
CA TYR A 159 -31.07 -26.35 -30.85
C TYR A 159 -30.36 -26.42 -32.21
N LEU A 160 -29.02 -26.39 -32.27
CA LEU A 160 -28.27 -26.52 -33.52
C LEU A 160 -28.53 -27.86 -34.23
N PRO A 161 -28.42 -29.03 -33.56
CA PRO A 161 -28.68 -30.32 -34.20
C PRO A 161 -30.15 -30.46 -34.64
N VAL A 162 -31.08 -30.00 -33.80
CA VAL A 162 -32.53 -30.03 -34.10
C VAL A 162 -32.85 -29.19 -35.34
N SER A 163 -32.21 -28.01 -35.47
CA SER A 163 -32.37 -27.15 -36.64
C SER A 163 -31.80 -27.80 -37.91
N ILE A 164 -30.63 -28.44 -37.83
CA ILE A 164 -30.03 -29.17 -38.96
C ILE A 164 -30.91 -30.34 -39.39
N ILE A 165 -31.44 -31.12 -38.45
CA ILE A 165 -32.34 -32.26 -38.74
C ILE A 165 -33.64 -31.76 -39.36
N SER A 166 -34.23 -30.67 -38.83
CA SER A 166 -35.46 -30.07 -39.34
C SER A 166 -35.28 -29.56 -40.77
N VAL A 167 -34.18 -28.87 -41.07
CA VAL A 167 -33.89 -28.37 -42.42
C VAL A 167 -33.65 -29.54 -43.37
N SER A 168 -32.90 -30.55 -42.94
CA SER A 168 -32.60 -31.73 -43.76
C SER A 168 -33.86 -32.54 -44.08
N THR A 169 -34.74 -32.76 -43.11
CA THR A 169 -36.02 -33.46 -43.31
C THR A 169 -36.98 -32.66 -44.17
N THR A 170 -37.07 -31.34 -43.97
CA THR A 170 -37.91 -30.47 -44.81
C THR A 170 -37.40 -30.46 -46.26
N ALA A 171 -36.09 -30.30 -46.47
CA ALA A 171 -35.47 -30.38 -47.79
C ALA A 171 -35.70 -31.76 -48.46
N PHE A 172 -35.63 -32.84 -47.69
CA PHE A 172 -35.87 -34.20 -48.18
C PHE A 172 -37.33 -34.41 -48.58
N VAL A 173 -38.29 -33.87 -47.83
CA VAL A 173 -39.72 -33.91 -48.18
C VAL A 173 -40.02 -33.13 -49.47
N PHE A 174 -39.33 -32.00 -49.70
CA PHE A 174 -39.47 -31.23 -50.95
C PHE A 174 -38.73 -31.83 -52.15
N LEU A 175 -37.68 -32.63 -51.93
CA LEU A 175 -36.89 -33.29 -52.98
C LEU A 175 -37.34 -34.74 -53.27
N SER A 176 -38.28 -35.28 -52.51
CA SER A 176 -38.79 -36.64 -52.73
C SER A 176 -39.67 -36.68 -53.99
N PRO A 177 -39.37 -37.52 -55.00
CA PRO A 177 -40.16 -37.59 -56.22
C PRO A 177 -41.55 -38.13 -55.88
N ARG A 178 -42.60 -37.41 -56.30
CA ARG A 178 -43.98 -37.90 -56.18
C ARG A 178 -44.08 -39.26 -56.90
N PRO A 179 -44.64 -40.29 -56.26
CA PRO A 179 -44.92 -41.54 -56.97
C PRO A 179 -45.99 -41.25 -58.03
N TYR A 180 -45.66 -41.58 -59.28
CA TYR A 180 -46.62 -41.76 -60.37
C TYR A 180 -47.34 -43.10 -60.20
#